data_AF-A0A7K4A2L5-F1
#
_entry.id   AF-A0A7K4A2L5-F1
#
_cell.length_a   1.000
_cell.length_b   1.000
_cell.length_c   1.000
_cell.angle_alpha   90.00
_cell.angle_beta   90.00
_cell.angle_gamma   90.00
#
_symmetry.space_group_name_H-M   'P 1'
#
loop_
_entity.id
_entity.type
_entity.pdbx_description
1 polymer ?
#
loop_
_entity_poly.entity_id
_entity_poly.type
_entity_poly.pdbx_seq_one_letter_code
_entity_poly.pdbx_strand_id
1 'polypeptide(L)'
;MTKESKLEGERIPEDRSVIVISDLHLALDTCEQHDREFHDSPPADLPKFLAFIKLLVQSGGIELSISGRQKKLLPPTKIILLGDIIDLWSPRNNSRGSVISDSFYLIQFLLDLDSEVVYVAGNHDDEIADYKGSFPINPRGKLTIINRRWPSSKDKHDRYTGIHIGTHSYFFMHGQQFDTLFNFTGVFQNYPGWVSKNYTMFRENKTIKWIFRLLFVGSLFYIIIVHGLNVIPPLSAWLETIDWLIYILFGISLVIFMFSIEPSTFRRFWDKISLRDFVKNDSIQQIVEGGFWKRTLGDNITADTIVFGHTHFADDSKDRYSPEYHKRFVNSGSWGDMEENDDGEILQKQNTFVYIDAEGPILFRWPEGGTLPEKINETTTGDSDEELLSKGRESDVRQRLDFENEKRSVKGKVKIWMREHIWQRG
;
A
#
# COMPACT_ATOMS: atom_id res chain seq x y z
N MET A 1 -32.99 13.80 -20.91
CA MET A 1 -32.31 13.12 -19.78
C MET A 1 -32.98 13.56 -18.49
N THR A 2 -33.81 12.71 -17.90
CA THR A 2 -34.52 12.97 -16.64
C THR A 2 -33.57 12.82 -15.45
N LYS A 3 -33.80 13.61 -14.40
CA LYS A 3 -32.98 13.69 -13.17
C LYS A 3 -32.87 12.37 -12.38
N GLU A 4 -33.63 11.33 -12.75
CA GLU A 4 -33.66 10.04 -12.07
C GLU A 4 -32.55 9.08 -12.53
N SER A 5 -31.89 9.31 -13.67
CA SER A 5 -30.80 8.43 -14.17
C SER A 5 -29.44 8.67 -13.49
N LYS A 6 -29.38 9.45 -12.41
CA LYS A 6 -28.13 9.84 -11.72
C LYS A 6 -27.85 9.04 -10.44
N LEU A 7 -28.72 8.09 -10.10
CA LEU A 7 -28.65 7.33 -8.83
C LEU A 7 -28.22 5.87 -9.00
N GLU A 8 -28.20 5.34 -10.22
CA GLU A 8 -27.57 4.05 -10.50
C GLU A 8 -26.07 4.30 -10.74
N GLY A 9 -25.21 3.61 -9.99
CA GLY A 9 -23.77 3.71 -10.14
C GLY A 9 -23.33 3.44 -11.59
N GLU A 10 -22.10 3.81 -11.93
CA GLU A 10 -21.54 3.52 -13.25
C GLU A 10 -21.65 2.01 -13.56
N ARG A 11 -22.12 1.66 -14.76
CA ARG A 11 -22.32 0.27 -15.19
C ARG A 11 -21.40 -0.09 -16.34
N ILE A 12 -20.67 -1.19 -16.18
CA ILE A 12 -19.82 -1.76 -17.24
C ILE A 12 -20.68 -2.66 -18.14
N PRO A 13 -20.58 -2.53 -19.48
CA PRO A 13 -21.26 -3.42 -20.41
C PRO A 13 -20.90 -4.89 -20.21
N GLU A 14 -21.85 -5.80 -20.44
CA GLU A 14 -21.65 -7.25 -20.24
C GLU A 14 -20.67 -7.88 -21.24
N ASP A 15 -20.43 -7.23 -22.38
CA ASP A 15 -19.45 -7.63 -23.41
C ASP A 15 -18.04 -7.07 -23.15
N ARG A 16 -17.80 -6.54 -21.96
CA ARG A 16 -16.55 -5.89 -21.56
C ARG A 16 -16.08 -6.33 -20.19
N SER A 17 -14.84 -6.00 -19.88
CA SER A 17 -14.21 -6.30 -18.60
C SER A 17 -13.58 -5.07 -17.93
N VAL A 18 -13.15 -5.28 -16.69
CA VAL A 18 -12.27 -4.40 -15.91
C VAL A 18 -11.05 -5.22 -15.50
N ILE A 19 -9.87 -4.61 -15.56
CA ILE A 19 -8.62 -5.21 -15.13
C ILE A 19 -8.04 -4.38 -14.01
N VAL A 20 -7.55 -5.02 -12.95
CA VAL A 20 -7.01 -4.38 -11.75
C VAL A 20 -5.62 -4.92 -11.47
N ILE A 21 -4.68 -4.02 -11.20
CA ILE A 21 -3.30 -4.32 -10.83
C ILE A 21 -2.87 -3.38 -9.70
N SER A 22 -2.13 -3.88 -8.72
CA SER A 22 -1.62 -3.13 -7.57
C SER A 22 -0.17 -3.49 -7.27
N ASP A 23 0.48 -2.73 -6.40
CA ASP A 23 1.76 -3.11 -5.76
C ASP A 23 2.84 -3.50 -6.78
N LEU A 24 2.95 -2.70 -7.85
CA LEU A 24 3.97 -2.83 -8.88
C LEU A 24 5.33 -2.30 -8.40
N HIS A 25 5.32 -1.30 -7.51
CA HIS A 25 6.51 -0.65 -6.97
C HIS A 25 7.57 -0.35 -8.03
N LEU A 26 7.16 0.23 -9.16
CA LEU A 26 8.10 0.59 -10.23
C LEU A 26 9.21 1.50 -9.69
N ALA A 27 10.43 1.20 -10.11
CA ALA A 27 11.65 1.81 -9.63
C ALA A 27 11.95 1.60 -8.14
N LEU A 28 11.46 0.55 -7.48
CA LEU A 28 11.88 0.24 -6.13
C LEU A 28 13.37 -0.16 -6.04
N ASP A 29 14.05 0.30 -5.00
CA ASP A 29 15.42 -0.11 -4.64
C ASP A 29 15.42 -1.46 -3.90
N THR A 30 15.72 -2.55 -4.62
CA THR A 30 15.73 -3.95 -4.13
C THR A 30 17.07 -4.36 -3.51
N CYS A 31 17.79 -3.40 -2.89
CA CYS A 31 19.21 -3.45 -2.49
C CYS A 31 19.64 -4.54 -1.46
N GLU A 32 19.00 -5.71 -1.39
CA GLU A 32 19.44 -6.86 -0.56
C GLU A 32 19.68 -8.18 -1.32
N GLN A 33 19.58 -8.23 -2.65
CA GLN A 33 20.07 -9.40 -3.40
C GLN A 33 21.39 -9.11 -4.10
N HIS A 34 22.43 -9.81 -3.64
CA HIS A 34 23.85 -9.65 -4.00
C HIS A 34 24.22 -9.91 -5.47
N ASP A 35 23.27 -10.20 -6.36
CA ASP A 35 23.56 -10.45 -7.77
C ASP A 35 23.14 -9.26 -8.63
N ARG A 36 24.15 -8.47 -9.02
CA ARG A 36 24.06 -7.21 -9.77
C ARG A 36 23.50 -7.32 -11.20
N GLU A 37 23.04 -8.48 -11.66
CA GLU A 37 22.72 -8.70 -13.08
C GLU A 37 21.23 -8.61 -13.45
N PHE A 38 20.29 -8.50 -12.49
CA PHE A 38 18.85 -8.45 -12.79
C PHE A 38 18.12 -7.16 -12.37
N HIS A 39 18.83 -6.16 -11.84
CA HIS A 39 18.25 -5.00 -11.12
C HIS A 39 17.88 -3.78 -11.99
N ASP A 40 17.89 -3.92 -13.32
CA ASP A 40 17.73 -2.79 -14.25
C ASP A 40 16.39 -2.75 -14.99
N SER A 41 15.40 -3.54 -14.58
CA SER A 41 14.14 -3.65 -15.31
C SER A 41 12.92 -3.64 -14.40
N PRO A 42 11.75 -3.15 -14.88
CA PRO A 42 10.47 -3.37 -14.21
C PRO A 42 10.27 -4.87 -13.92
N PRO A 43 9.30 -5.26 -13.05
CA PRO A 43 9.01 -6.66 -12.78
C PRO A 43 9.06 -7.47 -14.08
N ALA A 44 9.83 -8.55 -14.13
CA ALA A 44 10.19 -9.23 -15.38
C ALA A 44 8.97 -9.64 -16.23
N ASP A 45 7.81 -9.82 -15.59
CA ASP A 45 6.55 -10.19 -16.21
C ASP A 45 5.67 -8.99 -16.61
N LEU A 46 6.01 -7.75 -16.24
CA LEU A 46 5.24 -6.57 -16.65
C LEU A 46 5.16 -6.44 -18.18
N PRO A 47 6.25 -6.60 -18.96
CA PRO A 47 6.15 -6.63 -20.42
C PRO A 47 5.21 -7.72 -20.94
N LYS A 48 5.16 -8.89 -20.28
CA LYS A 48 4.24 -9.99 -20.65
C LYS A 48 2.79 -9.61 -20.37
N PHE A 49 2.52 -8.99 -19.23
CA PHE A 49 1.19 -8.47 -18.91
C PHE A 49 0.73 -7.44 -19.94
N LEU A 50 1.56 -6.43 -20.24
CA LEU A 50 1.21 -5.39 -21.20
C LEU A 50 1.02 -5.96 -22.61
N ALA A 51 1.84 -6.92 -23.02
CA ALA A 51 1.64 -7.66 -24.27
C ALA A 51 0.33 -8.45 -24.29
N PHE A 52 -0.02 -9.11 -23.18
CA PHE A 52 -1.28 -9.84 -23.03
C PHE A 52 -2.49 -8.90 -23.12
N ILE A 53 -2.48 -7.75 -22.44
CA ILE A 53 -3.58 -6.77 -22.54
C ILE A 53 -3.71 -6.25 -23.98
N LYS A 54 -2.59 -5.97 -24.64
CA LYS A 54 -2.59 -5.55 -26.05
C LYS A 54 -3.23 -6.61 -26.95
N LEU A 55 -2.85 -7.87 -26.78
CA LEU A 55 -3.44 -9.00 -27.49
C LEU A 55 -4.95 -9.10 -27.21
N LEU A 56 -5.35 -8.99 -25.95
CA LEU A 56 -6.74 -9.08 -25.51
C LEU A 56 -7.63 -8.03 -26.19
N VAL A 57 -7.13 -6.80 -26.28
CA VAL A 57 -7.81 -5.68 -26.97
C VAL A 57 -7.84 -5.91 -28.48
N GLN A 58 -6.71 -6.25 -29.10
CA GLN A 58 -6.59 -6.39 -30.56
C GLN A 58 -7.41 -7.56 -31.12
N SER A 59 -7.48 -8.67 -30.38
CA SER A 59 -8.23 -9.86 -30.77
C SER A 59 -9.73 -9.78 -30.44
N GLY A 60 -10.19 -8.74 -29.73
CA GLY A 60 -11.58 -8.64 -29.28
C GLY A 60 -11.95 -9.73 -28.26
N GLY A 61 -10.97 -10.19 -27.50
CA GLY A 61 -11.07 -11.27 -26.53
C GLY A 61 -10.14 -12.45 -26.80
N ILE A 62 -9.81 -13.22 -25.77
CA ILE A 62 -8.93 -14.40 -25.83
C ILE A 62 -9.62 -15.56 -25.12
N GLU A 63 -9.62 -16.74 -25.72
CA GLU A 63 -10.08 -17.96 -25.07
C GLU A 63 -8.96 -18.57 -24.21
N LEU A 64 -9.26 -18.81 -22.94
CA LEU A 64 -8.36 -19.49 -22.00
C LEU A 64 -9.09 -20.65 -21.32
N SER A 65 -8.35 -21.74 -21.07
CA SER A 65 -8.85 -22.84 -20.24
C SER A 65 -8.70 -22.46 -18.77
N ILE A 66 -9.81 -22.21 -18.09
CA ILE A 66 -9.88 -21.82 -16.69
C ILE A 66 -10.60 -22.92 -15.92
N SER A 67 -9.89 -23.58 -15.00
CA SER A 67 -10.42 -24.70 -14.21
C SER A 67 -11.09 -25.78 -15.09
N GLY A 68 -10.48 -26.10 -16.24
CA GLY A 68 -10.98 -27.10 -17.19
C GLY A 68 -12.14 -26.66 -18.09
N ARG A 69 -12.57 -25.39 -18.02
CA ARG A 69 -13.61 -24.81 -18.88
C ARG A 69 -12.99 -23.76 -19.79
N GLN A 70 -13.41 -23.72 -21.06
CA GLN A 70 -13.05 -22.63 -21.95
C GLN A 70 -13.83 -21.38 -21.56
N LYS A 71 -13.10 -20.31 -21.22
CA LYS A 71 -13.67 -18.98 -20.96
C LYS A 71 -13.03 -17.98 -21.91
N LYS A 72 -13.89 -17.21 -22.59
CA LYS A 72 -13.44 -16.07 -23.39
C LYS A 72 -13.29 -14.86 -22.48
N LEU A 73 -12.06 -14.41 -22.30
CA LEU A 73 -11.78 -13.12 -21.66
C LEU A 73 -12.15 -11.98 -22.61
N LEU A 74 -12.74 -10.93 -22.05
CA LEU A 74 -13.26 -9.79 -22.79
C LEU A 74 -12.28 -8.60 -22.73
N PRO A 75 -12.25 -7.74 -23.76
CA PRO A 75 -11.41 -6.56 -23.75
C PRO A 75 -11.81 -5.56 -22.65
N PRO A 76 -10.84 -4.94 -21.96
CA PRO A 76 -11.14 -4.04 -20.86
C PRO A 76 -11.71 -2.70 -21.34
N THR A 77 -12.74 -2.22 -20.64
CA THR A 77 -13.16 -0.81 -20.72
C THR A 77 -12.37 0.05 -19.74
N LYS A 78 -11.91 -0.57 -18.64
CA LYS A 78 -11.13 0.09 -17.60
C LYS A 78 -9.92 -0.75 -17.19
N ILE A 79 -8.81 -0.06 -16.94
CA ILE A 79 -7.65 -0.58 -16.24
C ILE A 79 -7.50 0.22 -14.95
N ILE A 80 -7.57 -0.45 -13.82
CA ILE A 80 -7.46 0.14 -12.49
C ILE A 80 -6.05 -0.14 -11.97
N LEU A 81 -5.29 0.92 -11.75
CA LEU A 81 -4.00 0.90 -11.09
C LEU A 81 -4.26 1.19 -9.61
N LEU A 82 -4.29 0.14 -8.79
CA LEU A 82 -4.82 0.13 -7.43
C LEU A 82 -3.72 0.31 -6.38
N GLY A 83 -3.06 1.46 -6.42
CA GLY A 83 -2.05 1.88 -5.44
C GLY A 83 -0.70 1.21 -5.59
N ASP A 84 0.31 1.89 -5.03
CA ASP A 84 1.71 1.47 -4.98
C ASP A 84 2.26 0.99 -6.33
N ILE A 85 1.92 1.76 -7.37
CA ILE A 85 2.29 1.48 -8.76
C ILE A 85 3.74 1.92 -9.02
N ILE A 86 4.11 3.06 -8.46
CA ILE A 86 5.47 3.62 -8.50
C ILE A 86 5.99 3.77 -7.08
N ASP A 87 7.30 3.61 -6.87
CA ASP A 87 7.89 3.76 -5.55
C ASP A 87 8.55 5.14 -5.36
N LEU A 88 7.83 6.08 -4.76
CA LEU A 88 8.39 7.39 -4.41
C LEU A 88 9.06 7.41 -3.03
N TRP A 89 9.00 6.33 -2.25
CA TRP A 89 9.56 6.25 -0.91
C TRP A 89 11.02 5.83 -0.92
N SER A 90 11.37 4.84 -1.73
CA SER A 90 12.70 4.27 -1.83
C SER A 90 13.03 3.96 -3.29
N PRO A 91 13.11 4.99 -4.16
CA PRO A 91 13.39 4.78 -5.57
C PRO A 91 14.82 4.24 -5.77
N ARG A 92 15.01 3.43 -6.80
CA ARG A 92 16.25 2.78 -7.20
C ARG A 92 17.35 3.80 -7.32
N ASN A 93 18.53 3.46 -6.79
CA ASN A 93 19.68 4.37 -6.68
C ASN A 93 19.37 5.65 -5.87
N ASN A 94 18.38 5.60 -4.97
CA ASN A 94 17.91 6.75 -4.20
C ASN A 94 17.62 7.97 -5.09
N SER A 95 17.03 7.72 -6.26
CA SER A 95 16.87 8.72 -7.33
C SER A 95 15.45 8.75 -7.86
N ARG A 96 14.69 9.82 -7.62
CA ARG A 96 13.36 9.97 -8.27
C ARG A 96 13.41 10.03 -9.79
N GLY A 97 14.59 10.24 -10.39
CA GLY A 97 14.78 10.11 -11.84
C GLY A 97 14.53 8.68 -12.35
N SER A 98 14.80 7.64 -11.55
CA SER A 98 14.54 6.25 -11.96
C SER A 98 13.04 5.94 -12.01
N VAL A 99 12.24 6.59 -11.17
CA VAL A 99 10.77 6.48 -11.21
C VAL A 99 10.24 6.91 -12.58
N ILE A 100 10.77 8.00 -13.14
CA ILE A 100 10.36 8.48 -14.46
C ILE A 100 10.79 7.50 -15.55
N SER A 101 12.05 7.02 -15.53
CA SER A 101 12.54 6.10 -16.56
C SER A 101 11.78 4.78 -16.56
N ASP A 102 11.52 4.22 -15.38
CA ASP A 102 10.97 2.87 -15.24
C ASP A 102 9.44 2.89 -15.46
N SER A 103 8.77 4.02 -15.17
CA SER A 103 7.35 4.24 -15.48
C SER A 103 7.08 4.51 -16.95
N PHE A 104 8.10 4.90 -17.73
CA PHE A 104 7.90 5.33 -19.11
C PHE A 104 7.22 4.28 -19.98
N TYR A 105 7.58 3.01 -19.80
CA TYR A 105 7.00 1.90 -20.56
C TYR A 105 5.52 1.70 -20.24
N LEU A 106 5.16 1.73 -18.96
CA LEU A 106 3.76 1.65 -18.52
C LEU A 106 2.97 2.84 -19.07
N ILE A 107 3.48 4.07 -18.92
CA ILE A 107 2.82 5.27 -19.43
C ILE A 107 2.59 5.16 -20.94
N GLN A 108 3.62 4.83 -21.71
CA GLN A 108 3.51 4.67 -23.17
C GLN A 108 2.42 3.65 -23.53
N PHE A 109 2.39 2.52 -22.84
CA PHE A 109 1.35 1.51 -23.05
C PHE A 109 -0.06 2.05 -22.75
N LEU A 110 -0.24 2.75 -21.63
CA LEU A 110 -1.53 3.34 -21.26
C LEU A 110 -2.00 4.41 -22.26
N LEU A 111 -1.06 5.13 -22.90
CA LEU A 111 -1.37 6.09 -23.95
C LEU A 111 -1.98 5.45 -25.21
N ASP A 112 -1.59 4.22 -25.51
CA ASP A 112 -2.01 3.46 -26.69
C ASP A 112 -3.36 2.75 -26.53
N LEU A 113 -3.95 2.74 -25.33
CA LEU A 113 -5.20 2.04 -25.05
C LEU A 113 -6.44 2.91 -25.28
N ASP A 114 -7.47 2.29 -25.86
CA ASP A 114 -8.83 2.84 -25.97
C ASP A 114 -9.66 2.59 -24.68
N SER A 115 -9.00 2.35 -23.55
CA SER A 115 -9.62 2.10 -22.24
C SER A 115 -9.45 3.31 -21.31
N GLU A 116 -10.36 3.47 -20.34
CA GLU A 116 -10.12 4.38 -19.22
C GLU A 116 -9.08 3.76 -18.26
N VAL A 117 -8.11 4.56 -17.84
CA VAL A 117 -7.17 4.21 -16.79
C VAL A 117 -7.60 4.90 -15.52
N VAL A 118 -7.91 4.16 -14.47
CA VAL A 118 -8.21 4.71 -13.15
C VAL A 118 -6.99 4.49 -12.25
N TYR A 119 -6.27 5.55 -11.92
CA TYR A 119 -5.15 5.53 -10.99
C TYR A 119 -5.64 5.85 -9.58
N VAL A 120 -5.70 4.85 -8.72
CA VAL A 120 -5.99 5.00 -7.29
C VAL A 120 -4.65 5.09 -6.56
N ALA A 121 -4.33 6.26 -6.00
CA ALA A 121 -3.05 6.44 -5.29
C ALA A 121 -3.00 5.60 -4.01
N GLY A 122 -1.87 4.93 -3.80
CA GLY A 122 -1.47 4.27 -2.58
C GLY A 122 -0.57 5.16 -1.73
N ASN A 123 0.18 4.57 -0.80
CA ASN A 123 1.07 5.33 0.08
C ASN A 123 2.45 5.56 -0.51
N HIS A 124 2.98 4.61 -1.27
CA HIS A 124 4.28 4.76 -1.95
C HIS A 124 4.22 5.79 -3.07
N ASP A 125 3.02 6.09 -3.58
CA ASP A 125 2.77 7.06 -4.65
C ASP A 125 1.72 8.13 -4.29
N ASP A 126 1.51 8.42 -2.99
CA ASP A 126 0.50 9.38 -2.50
C ASP A 126 0.61 10.79 -3.14
N GLU A 127 1.83 11.21 -3.52
CA GLU A 127 2.05 12.49 -4.22
C GLU A 127 1.34 12.56 -5.59
N ILE A 128 1.00 11.43 -6.19
CA ILE A 128 0.19 11.39 -7.42
C ILE A 128 -1.24 11.91 -7.15
N ALA A 129 -1.76 11.75 -5.93
CA ALA A 129 -3.07 12.24 -5.53
C ALA A 129 -3.21 13.78 -5.60
N ASP A 130 -2.10 14.52 -5.57
CA ASP A 130 -2.09 15.98 -5.78
C ASP A 130 -2.61 16.37 -7.17
N TYR A 131 -2.49 15.45 -8.14
CA TYR A 131 -2.96 15.61 -9.52
C TYR A 131 -4.35 14.99 -9.74
N LYS A 132 -5.17 14.83 -8.68
CA LYS A 132 -6.52 14.28 -8.81
C LYS A 132 -7.33 15.00 -9.90
N GLY A 133 -8.00 14.22 -10.74
CA GLY A 133 -8.70 14.76 -11.89
C GLY A 133 -8.93 13.71 -12.97
N SER A 134 -9.57 14.13 -14.06
CA SER A 134 -9.73 13.30 -15.25
C SER A 134 -9.08 14.02 -16.43
N PHE A 135 -8.18 13.33 -17.11
CA PHE A 135 -7.32 13.86 -18.15
C PHE A 135 -7.52 13.03 -19.42
N PRO A 136 -7.81 13.65 -20.57
CA PRO A 136 -7.84 12.93 -21.83
C PRO A 136 -6.41 12.43 -22.14
N ILE A 137 -6.28 11.13 -22.37
CA ILE A 137 -5.03 10.50 -22.78
C ILE A 137 -4.91 10.55 -24.31
N ASN A 138 -5.98 10.12 -24.98
CA ASN A 138 -6.14 10.10 -26.44
C ASN A 138 -7.63 10.35 -26.76
N PRO A 139 -8.08 10.38 -28.02
CA PRO A 139 -9.47 10.66 -28.35
C PRO A 139 -10.51 9.70 -27.74
N ARG A 140 -10.09 8.51 -27.32
CA ARG A 140 -10.96 7.42 -26.82
C ARG A 140 -10.63 6.99 -25.37
N GLY A 141 -9.43 7.24 -24.90
CA GLY A 141 -8.93 6.90 -23.56
C GLY A 141 -8.78 8.12 -22.65
N LYS A 142 -8.89 7.91 -21.34
CA LYS A 142 -8.72 8.95 -20.33
C LYS A 142 -8.04 8.38 -19.08
N LEU A 143 -7.26 9.21 -18.40
CA LEU A 143 -6.65 8.93 -17.10
C LEU A 143 -7.49 9.60 -16.02
N THR A 144 -7.98 8.84 -15.07
CA THR A 144 -8.67 9.38 -13.89
C THR A 144 -7.80 9.11 -12.66
N ILE A 145 -7.27 10.16 -12.03
CA ILE A 145 -6.43 10.07 -10.82
C ILE A 145 -7.28 10.35 -9.59
N ILE A 146 -7.23 9.45 -8.61
CA ILE A 146 -8.09 9.46 -7.44
C ILE A 146 -7.29 9.07 -6.19
N ASN A 147 -7.62 9.68 -5.07
CA ASN A 147 -6.94 9.43 -3.81
C ASN A 147 -7.53 8.19 -3.10
N ARG A 148 -6.73 7.12 -2.96
CA ARG A 148 -6.89 5.95 -2.06
C ARG A 148 -8.13 5.06 -2.23
N ARG A 149 -9.18 5.50 -2.93
CA ARG A 149 -10.41 4.72 -3.16
C ARG A 149 -11.20 5.16 -4.39
N TRP A 150 -11.89 4.22 -5.02
CA TRP A 150 -12.77 4.45 -6.15
C TRP A 150 -13.90 3.41 -6.18
N PRO A 151 -15.15 3.77 -6.54
CA PRO A 151 -15.65 5.10 -6.86
C PRO A 151 -15.65 6.09 -5.70
N SER A 152 -15.61 7.38 -6.02
CA SER A 152 -15.77 8.46 -5.03
C SER A 152 -17.22 8.96 -4.91
N SER A 153 -18.14 8.42 -5.71
CA SER A 153 -19.56 8.80 -5.69
C SER A 153 -20.24 8.29 -4.43
N LYS A 154 -21.18 9.08 -3.92
CA LYS A 154 -21.97 8.76 -2.74
C LYS A 154 -23.47 8.77 -3.03
N ASP A 155 -24.22 7.93 -2.34
CA ASP A 155 -25.68 7.92 -2.36
C ASP A 155 -26.28 9.05 -1.51
N LYS A 156 -27.61 9.10 -1.46
CA LYS A 156 -28.38 10.08 -0.66
C LYS A 156 -28.15 9.98 0.86
N HIS A 157 -27.52 8.90 1.33
CA HIS A 157 -27.20 8.66 2.74
C HIS A 157 -25.70 8.82 3.01
N ASP A 158 -24.96 9.48 2.12
CA ASP A 158 -23.51 9.71 2.24
C ASP A 158 -22.66 8.44 2.21
N ARG A 159 -23.20 7.33 1.66
CA ARG A 159 -22.48 6.06 1.50
C ARG A 159 -21.88 5.96 0.11
N TYR A 160 -20.64 5.50 0.02
CA TYR A 160 -19.96 5.22 -1.23
C TYR A 160 -20.68 4.16 -2.05
N THR A 161 -20.91 4.45 -3.32
CA THR A 161 -21.54 3.52 -4.26
C THR A 161 -20.49 2.80 -5.08
N GLY A 162 -20.68 1.50 -5.33
CA GLY A 162 -19.84 0.74 -6.25
C GLY A 162 -20.16 1.03 -7.72
N ILE A 163 -19.31 0.54 -8.62
CA ILE A 163 -19.66 0.34 -10.03
C ILE A 163 -20.37 -1.01 -10.20
N HIS A 164 -21.27 -1.12 -11.15
CA HIS A 164 -21.95 -2.37 -11.47
C HIS A 164 -21.26 -3.11 -12.62
N ILE A 165 -20.95 -4.39 -12.40
CA ILE A 165 -20.45 -5.30 -13.44
C ILE A 165 -21.27 -6.58 -13.34
N GLY A 166 -22.03 -6.90 -14.38
CA GLY A 166 -23.00 -7.99 -14.34
C GLY A 166 -24.05 -7.79 -13.24
N THR A 167 -24.11 -8.75 -12.32
CA THR A 167 -25.03 -8.76 -11.17
C THR A 167 -24.42 -8.22 -9.87
N HIS A 168 -23.12 -7.90 -9.88
CA HIS A 168 -22.35 -7.49 -8.72
C HIS A 168 -21.99 -6.02 -8.75
N SER A 169 -21.62 -5.49 -7.58
CA SER A 169 -21.19 -4.11 -7.38
C SER A 169 -19.83 -4.06 -6.71
N TYR A 170 -18.91 -3.27 -7.27
CA TYR A 170 -17.49 -3.29 -6.93
C TYR A 170 -17.03 -1.95 -6.37
N PHE A 171 -16.22 -2.02 -5.33
CA PHE A 171 -15.51 -0.89 -4.76
C PHE A 171 -14.03 -1.23 -4.63
N PHE A 172 -13.17 -0.28 -4.99
CA PHE A 172 -11.73 -0.44 -5.11
C PHE A 172 -11.04 0.48 -4.11
N MET A 173 -10.06 -0.02 -3.38
CA MET A 173 -9.26 0.76 -2.44
C MET A 173 -7.84 0.23 -2.36
N HIS A 174 -6.88 1.08 -2.01
CA HIS A 174 -5.47 0.66 -1.89
C HIS A 174 -5.31 -0.52 -0.92
N GLY A 175 -5.88 -0.43 0.29
CA GLY A 175 -5.82 -1.50 1.29
C GLY A 175 -5.10 -1.06 2.58
N GLN A 176 -4.23 -0.06 2.50
CA GLN A 176 -3.59 0.59 3.66
C GLN A 176 -4.59 1.08 4.73
N GLN A 177 -5.85 1.31 4.37
CA GLN A 177 -6.90 1.68 5.33
C GLN A 177 -7.14 0.61 6.42
N PHE A 178 -6.67 -0.63 6.20
CA PHE A 178 -6.70 -1.71 7.19
C PHE A 178 -5.63 -1.55 8.28
N ASP A 179 -4.56 -0.80 8.04
CA ASP A 179 -3.48 -0.66 9.00
C ASP A 179 -3.89 0.22 10.20
N THR A 180 -3.85 -0.35 11.39
CA THR A 180 -4.29 0.30 12.63
C THR A 180 -3.40 1.48 13.01
N LEU A 181 -2.09 1.37 12.77
CA LEU A 181 -1.12 2.41 13.10
C LEU A 181 -1.23 3.62 12.17
N PHE A 182 -1.54 3.40 10.89
CA PHE A 182 -1.76 4.50 9.94
C PHE A 182 -2.95 5.36 10.32
N ASN A 183 -4.03 4.76 10.82
CA ASN A 183 -5.17 5.49 11.35
C ASN A 183 -4.80 6.36 12.56
N PHE A 184 -3.75 6.00 13.32
CA PHE A 184 -3.30 6.73 14.50
C PHE A 184 -2.26 7.82 14.17
N THR A 185 -1.34 7.56 13.23
CA THR A 185 -0.19 8.42 12.92
C THR A 185 -0.38 9.29 11.68
N GLY A 186 -1.61 9.47 11.19
CA GLY A 186 -2.00 10.09 9.91
C GLY A 186 -1.14 11.23 9.32
N VAL A 187 -0.47 12.03 10.16
CA VAL A 187 0.46 13.10 9.76
C VAL A 187 1.80 12.58 9.22
N PHE A 188 2.24 11.40 9.65
CA PHE A 188 3.55 10.83 9.31
C PHE A 188 3.51 9.80 8.18
N GLN A 189 2.33 9.51 7.63
CA GLN A 189 2.18 8.51 6.56
C GLN A 189 2.99 8.88 5.31
N ASN A 190 3.08 10.17 5.03
CA ASN A 190 3.76 10.70 3.84
C ASN A 190 5.24 11.01 4.12
N TYR A 191 5.73 10.71 5.32
CA TYR A 191 7.06 11.10 5.76
C TYR A 191 8.18 10.42 4.95
N PRO A 192 8.12 9.11 4.62
CA PRO A 192 9.13 8.49 3.75
C PRO A 192 9.17 9.14 2.36
N GLY A 193 8.01 9.44 1.77
CA GLY A 193 7.91 10.21 0.53
C GLY A 193 8.57 11.58 0.65
N TRP A 194 8.32 12.31 1.76
CA TRP A 194 8.93 13.62 2.01
C TRP A 194 10.46 13.55 2.12
N VAL A 195 11.01 12.53 2.80
CA VAL A 195 12.46 12.30 2.86
C VAL A 195 13.02 12.06 1.46
N SER A 196 12.41 11.16 0.69
CA SER A 196 12.82 10.85 -0.68
C SER A 196 12.79 12.07 -1.60
N LYS A 197 11.74 12.90 -1.52
CA LYS A 197 11.59 14.13 -2.31
C LYS A 197 12.74 15.10 -2.09
N ASN A 198 13.12 15.30 -0.82
CA ASN A 198 14.13 16.29 -0.43
C ASN A 198 15.57 15.74 -0.50
N TYR A 199 15.75 14.42 -0.53
CA TYR A 199 17.08 13.79 -0.58
C TYR A 199 17.94 14.24 -1.77
N THR A 200 17.32 14.55 -2.92
CA THR A 200 18.04 15.00 -4.14
C THR A 200 18.97 16.19 -3.85
N MET A 201 18.52 17.17 -3.05
CA MET A 201 19.33 18.33 -2.66
C MET A 201 20.60 17.92 -1.90
N PHE A 202 20.52 16.93 -1.01
CA PHE A 202 21.64 16.44 -0.20
C PHE A 202 22.55 15.49 -0.96
N ARG A 203 21.99 14.75 -1.93
CA ARG A 203 22.74 13.88 -2.82
C ARG A 203 23.69 14.69 -3.71
N GLU A 204 23.20 15.79 -4.26
CA GLU A 204 23.97 16.67 -5.15
C GLU A 204 24.94 17.57 -4.39
N ASN A 205 24.62 17.93 -3.13
CA ASN A 205 25.46 18.80 -2.32
C ASN A 205 25.98 18.11 -1.04
N LYS A 206 27.12 17.40 -1.19
CA LYS A 206 27.79 16.70 -0.09
C LYS A 206 28.17 17.62 1.07
N THR A 207 28.53 18.87 0.80
CA THR A 207 28.91 19.84 1.84
C THR A 207 27.72 20.18 2.73
N ILE A 208 26.56 20.49 2.14
CA ILE A 208 25.32 20.73 2.89
C ILE A 208 24.94 19.49 3.72
N LYS A 209 25.03 18.29 3.13
CA LYS A 209 24.81 17.01 3.84
C LYS A 209 25.68 16.89 5.09
N TRP A 210 26.98 17.19 5.00
CA TRP A 210 27.89 17.14 6.16
C TRP A 210 27.63 18.22 7.20
N ILE A 211 27.37 19.46 6.78
CA ILE A 211 27.07 20.57 7.70
C ILE A 211 25.90 20.20 8.62
N PHE A 212 24.78 19.75 8.05
CA PHE A 212 23.61 19.43 8.86
C PHE A 212 23.78 18.18 9.72
N ARG A 213 24.57 17.19 9.27
CA ARG A 213 24.96 16.04 10.10
C ARG A 213 25.77 16.48 11.33
N LEU A 214 26.74 17.38 11.14
CA LEU A 214 27.55 17.91 12.23
C LEU A 214 26.73 18.78 13.18
N LEU A 215 25.82 19.62 12.66
CA LEU A 215 24.91 20.41 13.49
C LEU A 215 24.00 19.52 14.34
N PHE A 216 23.44 18.45 13.75
CA PHE A 216 22.62 17.50 14.49
C PHE A 216 23.40 16.78 15.58
N VAL A 217 24.56 16.21 15.26
CA VAL A 217 25.40 15.50 16.24
C VAL A 217 25.91 16.44 17.33
N GLY A 218 26.35 17.64 16.97
CA GLY A 218 26.84 18.64 17.91
C GLY A 218 25.76 19.14 18.87
N SER A 219 24.56 19.41 18.37
CA SER A 219 23.43 19.83 19.21
C SER A 219 22.90 18.68 20.08
N LEU A 220 22.84 17.44 19.56
CA LEU A 220 22.50 16.26 20.36
C LEU A 220 23.51 16.05 21.50
N PHE A 221 24.80 16.13 21.20
CA PHE A 221 25.88 15.97 22.19
C PHE A 221 25.81 17.04 23.28
N TYR A 222 25.54 18.30 22.90
CA TYR A 222 25.30 19.38 23.83
C TYR A 222 24.13 19.06 24.78
N ILE A 223 22.97 18.67 24.24
CA ILE A 223 21.78 18.35 25.03
C ILE A 223 22.08 17.22 26.03
N ILE A 224 22.77 16.16 25.59
CA ILE A 224 23.13 15.02 26.44
C ILE A 224 24.07 15.44 27.57
N ILE A 225 25.12 16.20 27.27
CA ILE A 225 26.12 16.59 28.29
C ILE A 225 25.55 17.61 29.27
N VAL A 226 24.89 18.65 28.76
CA VAL A 226 24.46 19.77 29.60
C VAL A 226 23.27 19.37 30.46
N HIS A 227 22.26 18.74 29.86
CA HIS A 227 21.02 18.41 30.57
C HIS A 227 20.96 16.96 31.04
N GLY A 228 21.57 16.02 30.33
CA GLY A 228 21.58 14.61 30.74
C GLY A 228 22.51 14.33 31.92
N LEU A 229 23.66 15.01 31.99
CA LEU A 229 24.65 14.82 33.06
C LEU A 229 24.56 15.87 34.18
N ASN A 230 23.60 16.79 34.11
CA ASN A 230 23.45 17.91 35.07
C ASN A 230 24.76 18.68 35.34
N VAL A 231 25.61 18.81 34.32
CA VAL A 231 26.98 19.34 34.47
C VAL A 231 26.95 20.86 34.74
N ILE A 232 25.83 21.54 34.46
CA ILE A 232 25.73 22.99 34.59
C ILE A 232 24.65 23.38 35.63
N PRO A 233 24.99 24.14 36.69
CA PRO A 233 24.02 24.66 37.66
C PRO A 233 23.06 25.66 36.99
N PRO A 234 21.87 25.94 37.59
CA PRO A 234 20.86 26.81 36.98
C PRO A 234 21.46 28.16 36.60
N LEU A 235 21.47 28.41 35.30
CA LEU A 235 22.22 29.49 34.67
C LEU A 235 21.44 30.81 34.71
N SER A 236 22.14 31.93 34.53
CA SER A 236 21.53 33.25 34.32
C SER A 236 20.61 33.28 33.10
N ALA A 237 19.57 34.11 33.08
CA ALA A 237 18.57 34.22 32.00
C ALA A 237 19.13 34.35 30.56
N TRP A 238 20.35 34.88 30.39
CA TRP A 238 21.02 34.96 29.08
C TRP A 238 21.42 33.58 28.51
N LEU A 239 21.75 32.64 29.37
CA LEU A 239 22.12 31.28 28.98
C LEU A 239 20.88 30.42 28.72
N GLU A 240 19.76 30.67 29.41
CA GLU A 240 18.47 30.05 29.07
C GLU A 240 18.05 30.40 27.63
N THR A 241 18.33 31.62 27.17
CA THR A 241 18.07 32.03 25.78
C THR A 241 18.92 31.24 24.79
N ILE A 242 20.18 30.98 25.12
CA ILE A 242 21.09 30.18 24.29
C ILE A 242 20.62 28.71 24.24
N ASP A 243 20.17 28.16 25.37
CA ASP A 243 19.63 26.80 25.43
C ASP A 243 18.43 26.63 24.50
N TRP A 244 17.48 27.57 24.53
CA TRP A 244 16.34 27.57 23.61
C TRP A 244 16.76 27.65 22.14
N LEU A 245 17.76 28.47 21.80
CA LEU A 245 18.29 28.52 20.44
C LEU A 245 18.92 27.19 20.03
N ILE A 246 19.62 26.50 20.94
CA ILE A 246 20.19 25.18 20.68
C ILE A 246 19.10 24.14 20.49
N TYR A 247 18.01 24.17 21.27
CA TYR A 247 16.86 23.27 21.06
C TYR A 247 16.17 23.50 19.72
N ILE A 248 15.99 24.76 19.32
CA ILE A 248 15.44 25.11 18.01
C ILE A 248 16.38 24.62 16.90
N LEU A 249 17.68 24.84 17.06
CA LEU A 249 18.69 24.38 16.11
C LEU A 249 18.74 22.84 16.04
N PHE A 250 18.60 22.15 17.18
CA PHE A 250 18.47 20.70 17.25
C PHE A 250 17.22 20.23 16.49
N GLY A 251 16.07 20.85 16.73
CA GLY A 251 14.83 20.50 16.03
C GLY A 251 14.94 20.69 14.52
N ILE A 252 15.48 21.82 14.06
CA ILE A 252 15.70 22.11 12.63
C ILE A 252 16.73 21.12 12.05
N SER A 253 17.86 20.94 12.72
CA SER A 253 18.92 20.04 12.26
C SER A 253 18.49 18.58 12.26
N LEU A 254 17.62 18.14 13.17
CA LEU A 254 17.03 16.80 13.18
C LEU A 254 16.17 16.58 11.92
N VAL A 255 15.25 17.50 11.61
CA VAL A 255 14.40 17.40 10.41
C VAL A 255 15.27 17.37 9.15
N ILE A 256 16.25 18.25 9.05
CA ILE A 256 17.15 18.32 7.89
C ILE A 256 18.08 17.10 7.83
N PHE A 257 18.54 16.61 8.98
CA PHE A 257 19.34 15.40 9.07
C PHE A 257 18.56 14.20 8.51
N MET A 258 17.27 14.09 8.82
CA MET A 258 16.42 13.02 8.29
C MET A 258 16.34 13.06 6.76
N PHE A 259 16.31 14.24 6.14
CA PHE A 259 16.42 14.39 4.68
C PHE A 259 17.78 14.04 4.08
N SER A 260 18.81 14.04 4.91
CA SER A 260 20.17 13.66 4.52
C SER A 260 20.40 12.14 4.54
N ILE A 261 19.45 11.39 5.10
CA ILE A 261 19.46 9.92 5.13
C ILE A 261 19.04 9.43 3.74
N GLU A 262 19.74 8.41 3.25
CA GLU A 262 19.37 7.76 2.00
C GLU A 262 17.95 7.18 2.11
N PRO A 263 17.06 7.43 1.14
CA PRO A 263 15.68 6.94 1.11
C PRO A 263 15.55 5.46 1.48
N SER A 264 16.38 4.58 0.91
CA SER A 264 16.35 3.15 1.24
C SER A 264 16.78 2.85 2.67
N THR A 265 17.75 3.58 3.22
CA THR A 265 18.11 3.48 4.65
C THR A 265 17.00 3.99 5.55
N PHE A 266 16.39 5.12 5.17
CA PHE A 266 15.29 5.71 5.92
C PHE A 266 14.07 4.79 5.95
N ARG A 267 13.72 4.18 4.81
CA ARG A 267 12.66 3.17 4.71
C ARG A 267 12.89 2.02 5.69
N ARG A 268 14.09 1.41 5.70
CA ARG A 268 14.41 0.31 6.65
C ARG A 268 14.21 0.71 8.11
N PHE A 269 14.60 1.93 8.45
CA PHE A 269 14.39 2.48 9.79
C PHE A 269 12.90 2.70 10.07
N TRP A 270 12.18 3.25 9.10
CA TRP A 270 10.74 3.51 9.16
C TRP A 270 9.96 2.21 9.37
N ASP A 271 10.27 1.17 8.59
CA ASP A 271 9.63 -0.15 8.67
C ASP A 271 9.86 -0.80 10.05
N LYS A 272 11.04 -0.60 10.66
CA LYS A 272 11.33 -1.08 12.03
C LYS A 272 10.59 -0.32 13.12
N ILE A 273 10.43 1.00 12.98
CA ILE A 273 9.82 1.86 14.00
C ILE A 273 8.31 1.89 13.91
N SER A 274 7.77 1.65 12.74
CA SER A 274 6.33 1.61 12.51
C SER A 274 5.66 0.33 13.06
N LEU A 275 6.29 -0.33 14.05
CA LEU A 275 5.73 -1.33 14.96
C LEU A 275 4.61 -2.20 14.34
N ARG A 276 4.98 -3.27 13.62
CA ARG A 276 4.27 -4.57 13.41
C ARG A 276 2.73 -4.63 13.18
N ASP A 277 2.02 -3.52 13.09
CA ASP A 277 0.57 -3.42 12.87
C ASP A 277 0.24 -3.21 11.38
N PHE A 278 1.18 -3.50 10.48
CA PHE A 278 0.93 -3.57 9.04
C PHE A 278 0.30 -4.91 8.74
N VAL A 279 -0.77 -4.87 7.97
CA VAL A 279 -1.52 -6.04 7.49
C VAL A 279 -0.75 -6.71 6.32
N LYS A 280 0.57 -6.71 6.38
CA LYS A 280 1.44 -7.18 5.30
C LYS A 280 1.52 -8.70 5.34
N ASN A 281 1.33 -9.33 4.20
CA ASN A 281 1.22 -10.78 4.01
C ASN A 281 0.03 -11.44 4.75
N ASP A 282 -0.91 -10.65 5.25
CA ASP A 282 -2.15 -11.17 5.81
C ASP A 282 -3.14 -11.55 4.69
N SER A 283 -3.68 -12.76 4.79
CA SER A 283 -4.79 -13.27 3.99
C SER A 283 -6.08 -12.49 4.27
N ILE A 284 -7.07 -12.55 3.35
CA ILE A 284 -8.37 -11.90 3.57
C ILE A 284 -9.01 -12.37 4.87
N GLN A 285 -8.87 -13.66 5.21
CA GLN A 285 -9.40 -14.20 6.44
C GLN A 285 -8.82 -13.48 7.67
N GLN A 286 -7.51 -13.27 7.73
CA GLN A 286 -6.85 -12.56 8.82
C GLN A 286 -7.29 -11.09 8.90
N ILE A 287 -7.48 -10.42 7.76
CA ILE A 287 -7.95 -9.02 7.69
C ILE A 287 -9.36 -8.88 8.27
N VAL A 288 -10.25 -9.80 7.86
CA VAL A 288 -11.66 -9.79 8.23
C VAL A 288 -11.85 -10.23 9.67
N GLU A 289 -11.24 -11.35 10.09
CA GLU A 289 -11.35 -11.91 11.45
C GLU A 289 -10.57 -11.07 12.48
N GLY A 290 -9.47 -10.45 12.08
CA GLY A 290 -8.68 -9.55 12.91
C GLY A 290 -9.38 -8.22 13.23
N GLY A 291 -10.55 -7.95 12.62
CA GLY A 291 -11.32 -6.73 12.85
C GLY A 291 -10.69 -5.47 12.26
N PHE A 292 -9.71 -5.62 11.35
CA PHE A 292 -9.09 -4.50 10.63
C PHE A 292 -10.10 -3.83 9.69
N TRP A 293 -11.05 -4.60 9.18
CA TRP A 293 -12.28 -4.06 8.59
C TRP A 293 -13.18 -3.46 9.69
N LYS A 294 -12.91 -2.22 10.09
CA LYS A 294 -13.77 -1.52 11.05
C LYS A 294 -15.15 -1.25 10.44
N ARG A 295 -16.21 -1.45 11.23
CA ARG A 295 -17.61 -1.09 10.91
C ARG A 295 -17.75 0.32 10.31
N THR A 296 -16.93 1.28 10.73
CA THR A 296 -16.97 2.67 10.21
C THR A 296 -16.53 2.84 8.75
N LEU A 297 -15.69 1.95 8.20
CA LEU A 297 -15.29 2.00 6.78
C LEU A 297 -16.25 1.18 5.91
N GLY A 298 -16.65 0.00 6.40
CA GLY A 298 -17.49 -0.92 5.63
C GLY A 298 -18.97 -0.57 5.52
N ASP A 299 -19.57 -0.03 6.58
CA ASP A 299 -21.00 0.33 6.59
C ASP A 299 -21.29 1.51 5.64
N ASN A 300 -20.26 2.30 5.35
CA ASN A 300 -20.33 3.44 4.43
C ASN A 300 -20.09 3.04 2.97
N ILE A 301 -19.94 1.76 2.64
CA ILE A 301 -19.75 1.28 1.27
C ILE A 301 -20.90 0.35 0.90
N THR A 302 -21.66 0.68 -0.14
CA THR A 302 -22.83 -0.12 -0.56
C THR A 302 -22.46 -1.28 -1.47
N ALA A 303 -21.25 -1.30 -2.02
CA ALA A 303 -20.78 -2.37 -2.89
C ALA A 303 -20.75 -3.73 -2.17
N ASP A 304 -21.14 -4.79 -2.87
CA ASP A 304 -21.08 -6.17 -2.38
C ASP A 304 -19.67 -6.77 -2.46
N THR A 305 -18.83 -6.27 -3.37
CA THR A 305 -17.47 -6.77 -3.60
C THR A 305 -16.46 -5.65 -3.39
N ILE A 306 -15.48 -5.89 -2.52
CA ILE A 306 -14.36 -5.00 -2.21
C ILE A 306 -13.10 -5.58 -2.85
N VAL A 307 -12.45 -4.81 -3.71
CA VAL A 307 -11.17 -5.14 -4.34
C VAL A 307 -10.09 -4.24 -3.73
N PHE A 308 -8.99 -4.83 -3.27
CA PHE A 308 -7.90 -4.08 -2.64
C PHE A 308 -6.52 -4.70 -2.92
N GLY A 309 -5.45 -3.95 -2.67
CA GLY A 309 -4.04 -4.38 -2.73
C GLY A 309 -3.34 -4.21 -1.37
N HIS A 310 -2.09 -3.76 -1.36
CA HIS A 310 -1.29 -3.37 -0.18
C HIS A 310 -0.81 -4.50 0.73
N THR A 311 -1.54 -5.62 0.84
CA THR A 311 -1.11 -6.72 1.75
C THR A 311 -0.15 -7.70 1.09
N HIS A 312 0.12 -7.57 -0.20
CA HIS A 312 0.99 -8.47 -0.99
C HIS A 312 0.53 -9.94 -1.08
N PHE A 313 -0.59 -10.33 -0.46
CA PHE A 313 -1.13 -11.69 -0.50
C PHE A 313 -2.39 -11.75 -1.37
N ALA A 314 -2.27 -12.25 -2.60
CA ALA A 314 -3.39 -12.41 -3.52
C ALA A 314 -4.34 -13.49 -3.02
N ASP A 315 -5.61 -13.12 -2.87
CA ASP A 315 -6.62 -13.97 -2.25
C ASP A 315 -8.02 -13.56 -2.72
N ASP A 316 -8.98 -14.46 -2.63
CA ASP A 316 -10.38 -14.24 -2.98
C ASP A 316 -11.28 -15.00 -2.02
N SER A 317 -12.04 -14.27 -1.21
CA SER A 317 -12.99 -14.88 -0.27
C SER A 317 -14.14 -15.66 -0.93
N LYS A 318 -14.39 -15.46 -2.24
CA LYS A 318 -15.47 -16.11 -3.01
C LYS A 318 -16.86 -15.99 -2.35
N ASP A 319 -17.66 -17.06 -2.43
CA ASP A 319 -19.01 -17.20 -1.86
C ASP A 319 -19.00 -17.16 -0.32
N ARG A 320 -17.82 -17.16 0.32
CA ARG A 320 -17.68 -16.84 1.74
C ARG A 320 -17.74 -15.33 1.89
N TYR A 321 -18.91 -14.76 1.57
CA TYR A 321 -19.27 -13.45 2.09
C TYR A 321 -18.92 -13.45 3.57
N SER A 322 -18.14 -12.47 4.01
CA SER A 322 -17.87 -12.34 5.45
C SER A 322 -19.22 -12.40 6.16
N PRO A 323 -19.48 -13.41 7.03
CA PRO A 323 -20.79 -13.55 7.65
C PRO A 323 -21.15 -12.32 8.49
N GLU A 324 -20.13 -11.58 8.97
CA GLU A 324 -20.30 -10.34 9.69
C GLU A 324 -20.62 -9.15 8.77
N TYR A 325 -19.99 -9.05 7.59
CA TYR A 325 -20.07 -7.85 6.75
C TYR A 325 -20.93 -8.01 5.50
N HIS A 326 -21.32 -9.23 5.14
CA HIS A 326 -22.03 -9.59 3.91
C HIS A 326 -21.37 -9.02 2.64
N LYS A 327 -20.02 -9.05 2.60
CA LYS A 327 -19.20 -8.60 1.46
C LYS A 327 -18.24 -9.69 1.02
N ARG A 328 -17.99 -9.76 -0.29
CA ARG A 328 -16.88 -10.48 -0.89
C ARG A 328 -15.67 -9.54 -0.94
N PHE A 329 -14.53 -10.07 -0.59
CA PHE A 329 -13.23 -9.42 -0.62
C PHE A 329 -12.35 -10.12 -1.66
N VAL A 330 -11.63 -9.34 -2.45
CA VAL A 330 -10.66 -9.80 -3.45
C VAL A 330 -9.40 -8.97 -3.29
N ASN A 331 -8.28 -9.63 -3.05
CA ASN A 331 -6.97 -9.00 -2.96
C ASN A 331 -6.19 -9.22 -4.25
N SER A 332 -5.75 -8.14 -4.90
CA SER A 332 -5.00 -8.22 -6.16
C SER A 332 -3.58 -8.74 -5.99
N GLY A 333 -3.04 -8.82 -4.77
CA GLY A 333 -1.70 -9.33 -4.50
C GLY A 333 -0.59 -8.33 -4.83
N SER A 334 0.56 -8.84 -5.25
CA SER A 334 1.73 -8.00 -5.54
C SER A 334 2.60 -8.51 -6.68
N TRP A 335 3.32 -7.56 -7.29
CA TRP A 335 4.36 -7.78 -8.31
C TRP A 335 5.77 -7.54 -7.74
N GLY A 336 5.86 -7.25 -6.45
CA GLY A 336 7.11 -7.08 -5.73
C GLY A 336 7.91 -8.38 -5.63
N ASP A 337 9.21 -8.24 -5.37
CA ASP A 337 10.09 -9.38 -5.16
C ASP A 337 9.73 -10.15 -3.88
N MET A 338 10.21 -11.39 -3.85
CA MET A 338 10.12 -12.36 -2.76
C MET A 338 10.22 -11.70 -1.38
N GLU A 339 9.17 -11.83 -0.57
CA GLU A 339 9.24 -11.46 0.83
C GLU A 339 9.36 -12.71 1.68
N GLU A 340 10.41 -12.77 2.49
CA GLU A 340 10.52 -13.74 3.56
C GLU A 340 9.51 -13.34 4.64
N ASN A 341 8.59 -14.25 4.99
CA ASN A 341 7.71 -14.04 6.13
C ASN A 341 8.53 -14.05 7.43
N ASP A 342 7.89 -13.66 8.55
CA ASP A 342 8.54 -13.61 9.87
C ASP A 342 9.12 -14.97 10.34
N ASP A 343 8.73 -16.08 9.68
CA ASP A 343 9.16 -17.46 9.95
C ASP A 343 10.30 -17.94 9.04
N GLY A 344 10.78 -17.11 8.12
CA GLY A 344 11.85 -17.45 7.20
C GLY A 344 11.39 -18.10 5.88
N GLU A 345 10.08 -18.17 5.63
CA GLU A 345 9.54 -18.74 4.40
C GLU A 345 9.44 -17.68 3.31
N ILE A 346 10.04 -17.99 2.17
CA ILE A 346 10.02 -17.13 1.00
C ILE A 346 8.63 -17.19 0.35
N LEU A 347 7.86 -16.11 0.45
CA LEU A 347 6.63 -15.94 -0.32
C LEU A 347 7.00 -15.75 -1.79
N GLN A 348 6.50 -16.65 -2.65
CA GLN A 348 6.72 -16.60 -4.08
C GLN A 348 6.22 -15.27 -4.68
N LYS A 349 6.94 -14.76 -5.68
CA LYS A 349 6.43 -13.72 -6.59
C LYS A 349 5.06 -14.14 -7.11
N GLN A 350 4.05 -13.29 -6.89
CA GLN A 350 2.70 -13.64 -7.29
C GLN A 350 2.38 -13.14 -8.70
N ASN A 351 2.90 -11.98 -9.12
CA ASN A 351 2.71 -11.40 -10.47
C ASN A 351 1.24 -11.46 -10.90
N THR A 352 0.38 -10.92 -10.03
CA THR A 352 -1.06 -11.15 -10.05
C THR A 352 -1.88 -9.98 -10.56
N PHE A 353 -3.03 -10.26 -11.14
CA PHE A 353 -4.00 -9.23 -11.47
C PHE A 353 -5.42 -9.77 -11.32
N VAL A 354 -6.38 -8.87 -11.11
CA VAL A 354 -7.80 -9.23 -11.07
C VAL A 354 -8.42 -8.87 -12.41
N TYR A 355 -9.06 -9.86 -13.03
CA TYR A 355 -9.95 -9.67 -14.18
C TYR A 355 -11.39 -9.72 -13.69
N ILE A 356 -12.25 -8.80 -14.14
CA ILE A 356 -13.65 -8.74 -13.73
C ILE A 356 -14.53 -8.59 -14.96
N ASP A 357 -15.49 -9.50 -15.15
CA ASP A 357 -16.56 -9.37 -16.14
C ASP A 357 -17.93 -9.64 -15.51
N ALA A 358 -18.97 -9.79 -16.33
CA ALA A 358 -20.33 -9.98 -15.85
C ALA A 358 -20.52 -11.25 -14.99
N GLU A 359 -19.64 -12.24 -15.09
CA GLU A 359 -19.68 -13.47 -14.27
C GLU A 359 -19.00 -13.29 -12.91
N GLY A 360 -18.17 -12.25 -12.75
CA GLY A 360 -17.49 -11.93 -11.50
C GLY A 360 -15.97 -11.79 -11.63
N PRO A 361 -15.28 -11.60 -10.50
CA PRO A 361 -13.82 -11.46 -10.47
C PRO A 361 -13.13 -12.82 -10.60
N ILE A 362 -11.99 -12.82 -11.29
CA ILE A 362 -11.05 -13.93 -11.44
C ILE A 362 -9.66 -13.40 -11.14
N LEU A 363 -8.98 -14.04 -10.19
CA LEU A 363 -7.60 -13.73 -9.84
C LEU A 363 -6.64 -14.58 -10.70
N PHE A 364 -5.77 -13.90 -11.42
CA PHE A 364 -4.78 -14.49 -12.32
C PHE A 364 -3.36 -14.25 -11.80
N ARG A 365 -2.44 -15.15 -12.16
CA ARG A 365 -0.99 -15.01 -11.97
C ARG A 365 -0.23 -15.35 -13.24
N TRP A 366 0.99 -14.85 -13.39
CA TRP A 366 1.93 -15.37 -14.39
C TRP A 366 2.70 -16.56 -13.82
N PRO A 367 2.62 -17.75 -14.45
CA PRO A 367 3.49 -18.86 -14.08
C PRO A 367 4.92 -18.58 -14.55
N GLU A 368 5.89 -19.08 -13.79
CA GLU A 368 7.30 -18.93 -14.13
C GLU A 368 7.59 -19.49 -15.54
N GLY A 369 8.23 -18.68 -16.39
CA GLY A 369 8.50 -19.03 -17.78
C GLY A 369 7.27 -19.06 -18.72
N GLY A 370 6.06 -18.84 -18.20
CA GLY A 370 4.83 -18.80 -18.99
C GLY A 370 4.65 -17.51 -19.80
N THR A 371 3.90 -17.62 -20.89
CA THR A 371 3.51 -16.48 -21.76
C THR A 371 2.09 -15.99 -21.50
N LEU A 372 1.21 -16.87 -21.02
CA LEU A 372 -0.19 -16.57 -20.70
C LEU A 372 -0.42 -16.69 -19.19
N PRO A 373 -1.35 -15.90 -18.64
CA PRO A 373 -1.70 -15.99 -17.24
C PRO A 373 -2.53 -17.24 -16.95
N GLU A 374 -2.39 -17.77 -15.75
CA GLU A 374 -3.21 -18.86 -15.23
C GLU A 374 -4.06 -18.36 -14.05
N LYS A 375 -5.24 -18.94 -13.90
CA LYS A 375 -6.07 -18.66 -12.73
C LYS A 375 -5.37 -19.24 -11.50
N ILE A 376 -5.35 -18.49 -10.41
CA ILE A 376 -4.91 -19.03 -9.11
C ILE A 376 -5.94 -20.07 -8.68
N ASN A 377 -5.56 -21.36 -8.75
CA ASN A 377 -6.35 -22.45 -8.21
C ASN A 377 -6.12 -22.52 -6.70
N GLU A 378 -7.20 -22.55 -5.93
CA GLU A 378 -7.14 -22.96 -4.53
C GLU A 378 -6.45 -24.33 -4.45
N THR A 379 -5.53 -24.52 -3.51
CA THR A 379 -4.73 -25.73 -3.18
C THR A 379 -3.39 -25.92 -3.90
N THR A 380 -2.39 -25.06 -3.62
CA THR A 380 -0.97 -25.47 -3.61
C THR A 380 -0.13 -24.85 -2.47
N THR A 381 -0.76 -24.34 -1.40
CA THR A 381 -0.07 -23.93 -0.16
C THR A 381 -0.72 -24.51 1.10
N GLY A 382 -1.53 -25.58 0.97
CA GLY A 382 -2.37 -26.08 2.06
C GLY A 382 -2.01 -27.45 2.66
N ASP A 383 -1.36 -28.35 1.91
CA ASP A 383 -1.28 -29.76 2.35
C ASP A 383 0.02 -30.12 3.08
N SER A 384 1.07 -29.30 3.01
CA SER A 384 2.27 -29.48 3.86
C SER A 384 2.23 -28.68 5.15
N ASP A 385 1.36 -27.68 5.23
CA ASP A 385 1.46 -26.64 6.26
C ASP A 385 0.39 -26.76 7.35
N GLU A 386 -0.69 -27.55 7.18
CA GLU A 386 -1.66 -27.77 8.26
C GLU A 386 -1.04 -28.46 9.50
N GLU A 387 0.00 -29.28 9.32
CA GLU A 387 0.71 -29.91 10.45
C GLU A 387 1.72 -28.96 11.14
N LEU A 388 2.18 -27.91 10.44
CA LEU A 388 3.06 -26.86 10.96
C LEU A 388 2.26 -25.69 11.58
N LEU A 389 1.18 -25.26 10.92
CA LEU A 389 0.27 -24.20 11.34
C LEU A 389 -0.52 -24.57 12.60
N SER A 390 -0.81 -25.85 12.83
CA SER A 390 -1.47 -26.29 14.08
C SER A 390 -0.56 -26.14 15.31
N LYS A 391 0.76 -26.28 15.15
CA LYS A 391 1.75 -26.10 16.22
C LYS A 391 2.15 -24.63 16.43
N GLY A 392 2.21 -23.84 15.35
CA GLY A 392 2.43 -22.38 15.43
C GLY A 392 1.23 -21.61 15.97
N ARG A 393 -0.01 -22.00 15.60
CA ARG A 393 -1.24 -21.32 16.07
C ARG A 393 -1.41 -21.35 17.58
N GLU A 394 -1.06 -22.42 18.27
CA GLU A 394 -1.20 -22.46 19.74
C GLU A 394 -0.19 -21.58 20.47
N SER A 395 1.05 -21.45 19.96
CA SER A 395 2.05 -20.56 20.56
C SER A 395 1.77 -19.09 20.27
N ASP A 396 1.31 -18.79 19.05
CA ASP A 396 1.12 -17.40 18.59
C ASP A 396 -0.19 -16.80 19.12
N VAL A 397 -1.26 -17.60 19.22
CA VAL A 397 -2.50 -17.19 19.89
C VAL A 397 -2.28 -17.02 21.40
N ARG A 398 -1.46 -17.85 22.05
CA ARG A 398 -1.08 -17.65 23.46
C ARG A 398 -0.25 -16.39 23.67
N GLN A 399 0.77 -16.14 22.85
CA GLN A 399 1.55 -14.90 22.96
C GLN A 399 0.71 -13.66 22.70
N ARG A 400 -0.22 -13.69 21.74
CA ARG A 400 -1.13 -12.57 21.46
C ARG A 400 -2.13 -12.33 22.59
N LEU A 401 -2.67 -13.38 23.21
CA LEU A 401 -3.54 -13.27 24.39
C LEU A 401 -2.79 -12.75 25.62
N ASP A 402 -1.54 -13.16 25.82
CA ASP A 402 -0.68 -12.65 26.90
C ASP A 402 -0.33 -11.17 26.70
N PHE A 403 -0.05 -10.75 25.45
CA PHE A 403 0.21 -9.35 25.11
C PHE A 403 -1.04 -8.45 25.21
N GLU A 404 -2.21 -8.94 24.81
CA GLU A 404 -3.51 -8.27 25.04
C GLU A 404 -3.81 -8.10 26.53
N ASN A 405 -3.53 -9.12 27.35
CA ASN A 405 -3.68 -9.08 28.80
C ASN A 405 -2.68 -8.11 29.45
N GLU A 406 -1.46 -8.02 28.93
CA GLU A 406 -0.46 -7.06 29.37
C GLU A 406 -0.86 -5.62 29.00
N LYS A 407 -1.37 -5.38 27.78
CA LYS A 407 -1.98 -4.08 27.39
C LYS A 407 -3.14 -3.67 28.29
N ARG A 408 -4.02 -4.63 28.66
CA ARG A 408 -5.13 -4.37 29.61
C ARG A 408 -4.62 -4.07 31.02
N SER A 409 -3.57 -4.77 31.47
CA SER A 409 -2.88 -4.53 32.75
C SER A 409 -2.24 -3.14 32.79
N VAL A 410 -1.54 -2.73 31.73
CA VAL A 410 -0.92 -1.40 31.61
C VAL A 410 -1.99 -0.30 31.55
N LYS A 411 -3.05 -0.47 30.75
CA LYS A 411 -4.19 0.47 30.76
C LYS A 411 -4.86 0.57 32.13
N GLY A 412 -5.00 -0.55 32.85
CA GLY A 412 -5.51 -0.59 34.22
C GLY A 412 -4.62 0.20 35.18
N LYS A 413 -3.29 -0.02 35.13
CA LYS A 413 -2.30 0.68 35.97
C LYS A 413 -2.23 2.18 35.65
N VAL A 414 -2.26 2.58 34.38
CA VAL A 414 -2.29 4.00 33.98
C VAL A 414 -3.58 4.68 34.44
N LYS A 415 -4.72 3.99 34.37
CA LYS A 415 -6.01 4.52 34.83
C LYS A 415 -6.09 4.66 36.36
N ILE A 416 -5.48 3.73 37.10
CA ILE A 416 -5.33 3.83 38.57
C ILE A 416 -4.37 4.97 38.92
N TRP A 417 -3.22 5.06 38.26
CA TRP A 417 -2.22 6.11 38.48
C TRP A 417 -2.81 7.51 38.22
N MET A 418 -3.56 7.71 37.12
CA MET A 418 -4.26 8.96 36.85
C MET A 418 -5.33 9.28 37.90
N ARG A 419 -6.04 8.27 38.43
CA ARG A 419 -7.05 8.48 39.48
C ARG A 419 -6.42 8.89 40.82
N GLU A 420 -5.24 8.35 41.14
CA GLU A 420 -4.53 8.66 42.39
C GLU A 420 -3.77 10.00 42.33
N HIS A 421 -3.27 10.40 41.17
CA HIS A 421 -2.40 11.58 41.04
C HIS A 421 -3.09 12.85 40.49
N ILE A 422 -4.25 12.71 39.84
CA ILE A 422 -4.99 13.88 39.30
C ILE A 422 -6.07 14.36 40.27
N TRP A 423 -6.54 13.53 41.21
CA TRP A 423 -7.56 13.91 42.20
C TRP A 423 -7.03 14.42 43.56
N GLN A 424 -5.71 14.46 43.76
CA GLN A 424 -5.10 15.07 44.96
C GLN A 424 -4.69 16.54 44.77
N ARG A 425 -5.08 17.17 43.65
CA ARG A 425 -4.90 18.62 43.41
C ARG A 425 -6.20 19.30 42.97
N GLY A 426 -7.30 18.97 43.66
CA GLY A 426 -8.54 19.73 43.68
C GLY A 426 -8.76 20.30 45.07
#